data_AF-A0A4U5PIN5-F1
#
_entry.id   AF-A0A4U5PIN5-F1
#
_cell.length_a   1.000
_cell.length_b   1.000
_cell.length_c   1.000
_cell.angle_alpha   90.00
_cell.angle_beta   90.00
_cell.angle_gamma   90.00
#
_symmetry.space_group_name_H-M   'P 1'
#
loop_
_entity.id
_entity.type
_entity.pdbx_description
1 polymer ?
#
loop_
_entity_poly.entity_id
_entity_poly.type
_entity_poly.pdbx_seq_one_letter_code
_entity_poly.pdbx_strand_id
1 'polypeptide(L)'
;MRRDPRGRVYYVDHNTRTTTWQRPTADMIEAHEQWQSGRVQAMHQWDQRFLYPNTEDPLGPLPVYGGQNRPNSEDPLGPLPEGWEKRVDPNTGRQYFVNHVNRTTQWEDPRTQGMTDQPLPQGWEMRYTEQSVPFFIDHNTKSTTYNDPRTGKPVGPMGVQGVSMSFERTFRWKIAQFRYLCLSNGVPNHVKISVSRNNLFEDSFQEIMRKNAVDLRRRLYIQFKGEEGLDYGGVAREWFFLLSHEVLNPMYCLFMYAGTSNYSLQINPASFVNPDHLKYFEFIGRFIAMALFHGKFIYSGFTMPFYKKMLNKKLHMKDLESVDMEFYNSIMWIKDNNIDECDMELYFVADYDLLGEIKTHELKENGTNIPVNEANKEEYIELMVEWRLNRGIEQQTKAFFNGFSSVFPLEWLHYFDERELELLLCGMQDVDVDDWQRNTVYRHYAPQSKQVTWFWQFVRSLDQEKRSKLLQFVTGTCRVPVGGFAELIGSTGPQLFCIERVGKENWLPRSHTCFNRLDLPPYRSYEQLAEKLTSAIELTEGFGNE
;
A
#
# COMPACT_ATOMS: atom_id res chain seq x y z
N MET A 1 31.19 -19.61 -16.13
CA MET A 1 31.57 -19.56 -14.69
C MET A 1 32.83 -18.72 -14.56
N ARG A 2 32.87 -17.78 -13.62
CA ARG A 2 34.04 -16.94 -13.30
C ARG A 2 34.25 -16.90 -11.79
N ARG A 3 35.38 -16.36 -11.35
CA ARG A 3 35.70 -16.12 -9.93
C ARG A 3 36.02 -14.66 -9.68
N ASP A 4 35.55 -14.13 -8.57
CA ASP A 4 35.85 -12.77 -8.15
C ASP A 4 37.24 -12.70 -7.45
N PRO A 5 37.73 -11.51 -7.06
CA PRO A 5 39.02 -11.37 -6.36
C PRO A 5 39.09 -12.11 -5.01
N ARG A 6 37.96 -12.51 -4.43
CA ARG A 6 37.87 -13.28 -3.18
C ARG A 6 37.70 -14.78 -3.43
N GLY A 7 37.82 -15.23 -4.69
CA GLY A 7 37.68 -16.62 -5.10
C GLY A 7 36.25 -17.14 -5.19
N ARG A 8 35.24 -16.29 -4.97
CA ARG A 8 33.81 -16.63 -5.00
C ARG A 8 33.36 -16.85 -6.44
N VAL A 9 32.55 -17.88 -6.66
CA VAL A 9 32.07 -18.24 -8.00
C VAL A 9 30.87 -17.38 -8.38
N TYR A 10 30.85 -16.90 -9.63
CA TYR A 10 29.70 -16.25 -10.25
C TYR A 10 29.55 -16.68 -11.72
N TYR A 11 28.41 -16.39 -12.32
CA TYR A 11 28.05 -16.77 -13.68
C TYR A 11 27.87 -15.52 -14.53
N VAL A 12 28.27 -15.63 -15.80
CA VAL A 12 28.18 -14.55 -16.79
C VAL A 12 27.55 -15.15 -18.04
N ASP A 13 26.48 -14.54 -18.51
CA ASP A 13 25.97 -14.76 -19.85
C ASP A 13 26.71 -13.84 -20.83
N HIS A 14 27.38 -14.42 -21.82
CA HIS A 14 28.16 -13.68 -22.79
C HIS A 14 27.30 -13.00 -23.87
N ASN A 15 26.06 -13.48 -24.09
CA ASN A 15 25.14 -12.91 -25.06
C ASN A 15 24.51 -11.63 -24.54
N THR A 16 23.98 -11.67 -23.32
CA THR A 16 23.30 -10.54 -22.67
C THR A 16 24.22 -9.69 -21.80
N ARG A 17 25.46 -10.16 -21.53
CA ARG A 17 26.41 -9.57 -20.57
C ARG A 17 25.87 -9.49 -19.14
N THR A 18 24.85 -10.26 -18.81
CA THR A 18 24.28 -10.33 -17.47
C THR A 18 25.13 -11.21 -16.56
N THR A 19 25.08 -10.94 -15.26
CA THR A 19 25.81 -11.71 -14.24
C THR A 19 24.90 -12.12 -13.10
N THR A 20 25.09 -13.32 -12.57
CA THR A 20 24.35 -13.81 -11.40
C THR A 20 25.24 -14.65 -10.50
N TRP A 21 24.92 -14.72 -9.21
CA TRP A 21 25.63 -15.52 -8.21
C TRP A 21 25.13 -16.97 -8.16
N GLN A 22 23.90 -17.22 -8.59
CA GLN A 22 23.32 -18.56 -8.67
C GLN A 22 23.60 -19.19 -10.04
N ARG A 23 23.76 -20.50 -10.08
CA ARG A 23 23.87 -21.22 -11.36
C ARG A 23 22.56 -21.02 -12.15
N PRO A 24 22.61 -20.47 -13.38
CA PRO A 24 21.40 -20.28 -14.18
C PRO A 24 20.70 -21.62 -14.44
N THR A 25 19.39 -21.66 -14.19
CA THR A 25 18.49 -22.75 -14.57
C THR A 25 17.63 -22.32 -15.76
N ALA A 26 16.92 -23.27 -16.39
CA ALA A 26 15.98 -22.95 -17.47
C ALA A 26 14.91 -21.97 -16.98
N ASP A 27 14.31 -22.25 -15.82
CA ASP A 27 13.28 -21.40 -15.21
C ASP A 27 13.78 -19.98 -14.91
N MET A 28 15.04 -19.83 -14.45
CA MET A 28 15.63 -18.50 -14.20
C MET A 28 15.81 -17.71 -15.50
N ILE A 29 16.16 -18.38 -16.60
CA ILE A 29 16.35 -17.75 -17.90
C ILE A 29 14.99 -17.33 -18.46
N GLU A 30 13.99 -18.21 -18.41
CA GLU A 30 12.63 -17.91 -18.84
C GLU A 30 12.03 -16.74 -18.04
N ALA A 31 12.17 -16.74 -16.71
CA ALA A 31 11.73 -15.64 -15.86
C ALA A 31 12.45 -14.32 -16.21
N HIS A 32 13.73 -14.37 -16.58
CA HIS A 32 14.48 -13.19 -17.00
C HIS A 32 14.01 -12.65 -18.35
N GLU A 33 13.70 -13.52 -19.32
CA GLU A 33 13.15 -13.14 -20.62
C GLU A 33 11.77 -12.49 -20.50
N GLN A 34 10.89 -13.08 -19.70
CA GLN A 34 9.56 -12.52 -19.40
C GLN A 34 9.65 -11.17 -18.70
N TRP A 35 10.59 -11.01 -17.76
CA TRP A 35 10.85 -9.73 -17.08
C TRP A 35 11.31 -8.63 -18.05
N GLN A 36 12.05 -8.97 -19.10
CA GLN A 36 12.51 -8.01 -20.11
C GLN A 36 11.39 -7.58 -21.08
N SER A 37 10.53 -8.52 -21.53
CA SER A 37 9.59 -8.29 -22.63
C SER A 37 8.47 -7.29 -22.32
N GLY A 38 8.07 -7.12 -21.05
CA GLY A 38 6.93 -6.29 -20.64
C GLY A 38 7.22 -4.80 -20.38
N ARG A 39 8.50 -4.37 -20.42
CA ARG A 39 8.93 -3.08 -19.84
C ARG A 39 8.33 -1.83 -20.50
N VAL A 40 8.19 -1.82 -21.82
CA VAL A 40 7.75 -0.62 -22.57
C VAL A 40 6.25 -0.37 -22.41
N GLN A 41 5.43 -1.40 -22.56
CA GLN A 41 3.97 -1.27 -22.40
C GLN A 41 3.59 -0.96 -20.95
N ALA A 42 4.32 -1.55 -19.99
CA ALA A 42 4.20 -1.25 -18.57
C ALA A 42 4.40 0.24 -18.24
N MET A 43 5.33 0.93 -18.92
CA MET A 43 5.64 2.34 -18.67
C MET A 43 4.48 3.26 -19.07
N HIS A 44 3.84 2.99 -20.21
CA HIS A 44 2.71 3.80 -20.68
C HIS A 44 1.51 3.77 -19.74
N GLN A 45 1.20 2.61 -19.15
CA GLN A 45 0.14 2.49 -18.16
C GLN A 45 0.54 3.07 -16.81
N TRP A 46 1.81 2.93 -16.45
CA TRP A 46 2.34 3.50 -15.21
C TRP A 46 2.22 5.02 -15.17
N ASP A 47 2.42 5.71 -16.30
CA ASP A 47 2.25 7.17 -16.39
C ASP A 47 0.81 7.65 -16.12
N GLN A 48 -0.18 6.76 -16.26
CA GLN A 48 -1.59 7.06 -16.01
C GLN A 48 -2.01 6.84 -14.55
N ARG A 49 -1.10 6.37 -13.67
CA ARG A 49 -1.44 6.12 -12.28
C ARG A 49 -1.62 7.42 -11.49
N PHE A 50 -2.57 7.43 -10.56
CA PHE A 50 -2.90 8.58 -9.73
C PHE A 50 -3.32 8.17 -8.32
N LEU A 51 -3.38 9.13 -7.38
CA LEU A 51 -4.05 8.92 -6.08
C LEU A 51 -5.35 9.69 -5.97
N TYR A 52 -5.48 10.81 -6.66
CA TYR A 52 -6.77 11.47 -6.88
C TYR A 52 -6.75 12.02 -8.30
N PRO A 53 -7.86 11.89 -9.05
CA PRO A 53 -7.92 12.43 -10.41
C PRO A 53 -7.64 13.93 -10.36
N ASN A 54 -6.82 14.40 -11.31
CA ASN A 54 -6.44 15.80 -11.46
C ASN A 54 -7.65 16.65 -11.90
N THR A 55 -8.57 16.91 -10.98
CA THR A 55 -9.19 18.24 -10.92
C THR A 55 -8.24 19.09 -10.08
N GLU A 56 -7.28 19.72 -10.76
CA GLU A 56 -6.25 20.59 -10.21
C GLU A 56 -5.37 19.95 -9.12
N ASP A 57 -4.28 19.33 -9.54
CA ASP A 57 -3.13 19.02 -8.69
C ASP A 57 -2.57 20.35 -8.10
N PRO A 58 -2.67 20.61 -6.78
CA PRO A 58 -2.09 21.82 -6.19
C PRO A 58 -0.55 21.72 -6.07
N LEU A 59 0.07 20.60 -6.45
CA LEU A 59 1.49 20.31 -6.24
C LEU A 59 2.20 19.68 -7.47
N GLY A 60 1.74 20.00 -8.69
CA GLY A 60 2.59 19.95 -9.89
C GLY A 60 3.80 20.90 -9.77
N PRO A 61 4.86 20.74 -10.59
CA PRO A 61 6.20 21.25 -10.28
C PRO A 61 6.21 22.74 -9.99
N LEU A 62 6.80 23.09 -8.83
CA LEU A 62 7.03 24.45 -8.33
C LEU A 62 7.16 25.50 -9.45
N PRO A 63 6.22 26.44 -9.59
CA PRO A 63 6.44 27.60 -10.43
C PRO A 63 7.48 28.52 -9.79
N VAL A 64 8.45 28.91 -10.60
CA VAL A 64 9.43 29.96 -10.35
C VAL A 64 8.69 31.26 -9.96
N TYR A 65 9.18 31.94 -8.93
CA TYR A 65 8.67 33.24 -8.50
C TYR A 65 8.65 34.25 -9.66
N GLY A 66 7.47 34.80 -9.94
CA GLY A 66 7.24 36.01 -10.73
C GLY A 66 5.91 36.62 -10.29
N GLY A 67 5.95 37.79 -9.66
CA GLY A 67 4.78 38.42 -9.06
C GLY A 67 3.75 38.88 -10.08
N GLN A 68 2.46 38.59 -9.81
CA GLN A 68 1.30 39.47 -9.95
C GLN A 68 0.00 38.72 -9.58
N ASN A 69 -0.87 39.41 -8.85
CA ASN A 69 -2.26 39.12 -8.46
C ASN A 69 -2.91 37.80 -8.96
N ARG A 70 -3.12 36.85 -8.04
CA ARG A 70 -4.05 35.72 -8.22
C ARG A 70 -5.41 36.01 -7.55
N PRO A 71 -6.55 35.55 -8.12
CA PRO A 71 -7.87 35.72 -7.52
C PRO A 71 -8.10 34.74 -6.35
N ASN A 72 -9.07 35.09 -5.50
CA ASN A 72 -9.34 34.60 -4.15
C ASN A 72 -9.82 33.12 -3.99
N SER A 73 -9.51 32.20 -4.90
CA SER A 73 -10.00 30.80 -4.86
C SER A 73 -8.96 29.74 -4.45
N GLU A 74 -7.71 30.13 -4.19
CA GLU A 74 -6.60 29.21 -3.88
C GLU A 74 -6.21 29.22 -2.39
N ASP A 75 -7.12 28.85 -1.49
CA ASP A 75 -6.80 28.71 -0.07
C ASP A 75 -7.06 27.27 0.43
N PRO A 76 -6.05 26.59 1.04
CA PRO A 76 -6.18 25.20 1.50
C PRO A 76 -7.27 24.98 2.55
N LEU A 77 -7.86 26.04 3.11
CA LEU A 77 -9.00 26.01 4.04
C LEU A 77 -10.39 26.17 3.36
N GLY A 78 -10.46 26.23 2.02
CA GLY A 78 -11.71 26.49 1.28
C GLY A 78 -12.05 27.98 1.17
N PRO A 79 -13.19 28.40 0.59
CA PRO A 79 -13.54 29.82 0.44
C PRO A 79 -13.77 30.51 1.80
N LEU A 80 -13.46 31.81 1.90
CA LEU A 80 -13.78 32.60 3.09
C LEU A 80 -15.31 32.74 3.28
N PRO A 81 -15.81 32.86 4.53
CA PRO A 81 -17.22 33.14 4.77
C PRO A 81 -17.69 34.43 4.09
N GLU A 82 -18.97 34.51 3.75
CA GLU A 82 -19.54 35.67 3.05
C GLU A 82 -19.28 36.98 3.82
N GLY A 83 -18.78 38.00 3.12
CA GLY A 83 -18.42 39.29 3.70
C GLY A 83 -16.99 39.40 4.25
N TRP A 84 -16.17 38.36 4.15
CA TRP A 84 -14.75 38.40 4.57
C TRP A 84 -13.78 38.55 3.39
N GLU A 85 -12.71 39.32 3.60
CA GLU A 85 -11.64 39.57 2.62
C GLU A 85 -10.26 39.38 3.27
N LYS A 86 -9.38 38.62 2.61
CA LYS A 86 -7.97 38.46 3.02
C LYS A 86 -7.12 39.58 2.41
N ARG A 87 -6.29 40.22 3.23
CA ARG A 87 -5.34 41.26 2.82
C ARG A 87 -3.95 41.01 3.39
N VAL A 88 -2.96 41.68 2.82
CA VAL A 88 -1.55 41.63 3.26
C VAL A 88 -1.14 43.03 3.67
N ASP A 89 -0.57 43.17 4.87
CA ASP A 89 -0.01 44.42 5.36
C ASP A 89 1.23 44.79 4.53
N PRO A 90 1.25 45.95 3.84
CA PRO A 90 2.38 46.38 3.01
C PRO A 90 3.69 46.60 3.77
N ASN A 91 3.62 46.90 5.07
CA ASN A 91 4.80 47.24 5.88
C ASN A 91 5.44 46.00 6.51
N THR A 92 4.64 44.98 6.84
CA THR A 92 5.10 43.79 7.56
C THR A 92 5.04 42.50 6.74
N GLY A 93 4.37 42.52 5.57
CA GLY A 93 4.13 41.35 4.73
C GLY A 93 3.18 40.33 5.36
N ARG A 94 2.56 40.66 6.50
CA ARG A 94 1.74 39.75 7.30
C ARG A 94 0.29 39.76 6.82
N GLN A 95 -0.34 38.59 6.79
CA GLN A 95 -1.74 38.44 6.35
C GLN A 95 -2.71 38.84 7.47
N TYR A 96 -3.80 39.52 7.10
CA TYR A 96 -4.90 39.89 8.00
C TYR A 96 -6.24 39.79 7.25
N PHE A 97 -7.33 39.66 7.99
CA PHE A 97 -8.67 39.43 7.46
C PHE A 97 -9.60 40.60 7.83
N VAL A 98 -10.38 41.04 6.85
CA VAL A 98 -11.33 42.16 6.96
C VAL A 98 -12.74 41.62 6.85
N ASN A 99 -13.60 41.93 7.82
CA ASN A 99 -15.02 41.62 7.76
C ASN A 99 -15.79 42.88 7.35
N HIS A 100 -16.40 42.85 6.17
CA HIS A 100 -17.17 43.96 5.60
C HIS A 100 -18.57 44.10 6.18
N VAL A 101 -19.08 43.07 6.86
CA VAL A 101 -20.42 43.06 7.49
C VAL A 101 -20.41 43.86 8.79
N ASN A 102 -19.42 43.64 9.65
CA ASN A 102 -19.28 44.36 10.93
C ASN A 102 -18.15 45.41 10.94
N ARG A 103 -17.43 45.57 9.81
CA ARG A 103 -16.33 46.53 9.60
C ARG A 103 -15.15 46.34 10.57
N THR A 104 -14.83 45.11 10.93
CA THR A 104 -13.66 44.80 11.78
C THR A 104 -12.52 44.17 10.99
N THR A 105 -11.32 44.21 11.56
CA THR A 105 -10.15 43.50 11.04
C THR A 105 -9.54 42.62 12.13
N GLN A 106 -8.97 41.49 11.74
CA GLN A 106 -8.30 40.55 12.64
C GLN A 106 -7.11 39.87 11.96
N TRP A 107 -6.20 39.31 12.75
CA TRP A 107 -5.01 38.63 12.23
C TRP A 107 -5.25 37.13 12.03
N GLU A 108 -6.21 36.58 12.75
CA GLU A 108 -6.58 35.17 12.75
C GLU A 108 -7.63 34.87 11.66
N ASP A 109 -7.57 33.69 11.06
CA ASP A 109 -8.45 33.32 9.95
C ASP A 109 -9.87 32.98 10.43
N PRO A 110 -10.93 33.61 9.91
CA PRO A 110 -12.31 33.35 10.34
C PRO A 110 -12.76 31.90 10.10
N ARG A 111 -12.12 31.16 9.18
CA ARG A 111 -12.40 29.72 8.94
C ARG A 111 -11.84 28.82 10.04
N THR A 112 -10.88 29.32 10.81
CA THR A 112 -10.32 28.61 11.97
C THR A 112 -11.07 28.91 13.26
N GLN A 113 -12.00 29.87 13.22
CA GLN A 113 -12.77 30.34 14.37
C GLN A 113 -14.26 30.04 14.15
N GLY A 114 -14.65 28.78 14.30
CA GLY A 114 -16.06 28.36 14.32
C GLY A 114 -16.78 28.78 15.61
N MET A 115 -16.75 30.05 15.99
CA MET A 115 -17.31 30.53 17.25
C MET A 115 -18.33 31.65 17.01
N THR A 116 -19.60 31.37 17.30
CA THR A 116 -20.64 32.39 17.48
C THR A 116 -20.38 33.21 18.76
N ASP A 117 -20.68 34.52 18.74
CA ASP A 117 -20.62 35.43 19.91
C ASP A 117 -21.64 35.10 21.04
N GLN A 118 -22.33 33.96 20.98
CA GLN A 118 -23.29 33.56 22.00
C GLN A 118 -22.59 32.90 23.20
N PRO A 119 -22.95 33.25 24.45
CA PRO A 119 -22.39 32.64 25.64
C PRO A 119 -22.71 31.14 25.71
N LEU A 120 -21.79 30.34 26.28
CA LEU A 120 -22.00 28.91 26.48
C LEU A 120 -23.18 28.66 27.44
N PRO A 121 -23.97 27.57 27.23
CA PRO A 121 -25.00 27.18 28.19
C PRO A 121 -24.42 26.94 29.58
N GLN A 122 -25.25 27.11 30.61
CA GLN A 122 -24.81 26.94 32.00
C GLN A 122 -24.26 25.52 32.25
N GLY A 123 -23.07 25.43 32.84
CA GLY A 123 -22.39 24.17 33.10
C GLY A 123 -21.52 23.64 31.95
N TRP A 124 -21.40 24.38 30.84
CA TRP A 124 -20.49 24.03 29.75
C TRP A 124 -19.21 24.86 29.78
N GLU A 125 -18.06 24.21 29.62
CA GLU A 125 -16.73 24.83 29.53
C GLU A 125 -16.08 24.44 28.20
N MET A 126 -15.42 25.37 27.54
CA MET A 126 -14.61 25.07 26.36
C MET A 126 -13.13 25.01 26.74
N ARG A 127 -12.43 23.98 26.25
CA ARG A 127 -10.98 23.82 26.38
C ARG A 127 -10.34 23.49 25.04
N TYR A 128 -9.01 23.48 25.01
CA TYR A 128 -8.22 23.12 23.85
C TYR A 128 -7.34 21.92 24.16
N THR A 129 -7.14 21.04 23.18
CA THR A 129 -6.12 19.99 23.26
C THR A 129 -4.72 20.60 23.10
N GLU A 130 -3.67 19.81 23.36
CA GLU A 130 -2.26 20.23 23.12
C GLU A 130 -1.98 20.61 21.65
N GLN A 131 -2.84 20.16 20.73
CA GLN A 131 -2.79 20.47 19.30
C GLN A 131 -3.68 21.68 18.94
N SER A 132 -4.10 22.47 19.93
CA SER A 132 -4.95 23.66 19.79
C SER A 132 -6.34 23.39 19.18
N VAL A 133 -6.86 22.16 19.30
CA VAL A 133 -8.21 21.81 18.84
C VAL A 133 -9.22 22.10 19.95
N PRO A 134 -10.27 22.90 19.71
CA PRO A 134 -11.31 23.16 20.70
C PRO A 134 -12.16 21.92 20.97
N PHE A 135 -12.50 21.69 22.24
CA PHE A 135 -13.48 20.70 22.69
C PHE A 135 -14.29 21.27 23.86
N PHE A 136 -15.46 20.70 24.10
CA PHE A 136 -16.41 21.16 25.11
C PHE A 136 -16.57 20.13 26.23
N ILE A 137 -16.65 20.61 27.45
CA ILE A 137 -16.83 19.84 28.68
C ILE A 137 -18.21 20.19 29.23
N ASP A 138 -19.07 19.20 29.36
CA ASP A 138 -20.35 19.35 30.05
C ASP A 138 -20.19 18.94 31.52
N HIS A 139 -20.13 19.93 32.41
CA HIS A 139 -20.00 19.70 33.85
C HIS A 139 -21.27 19.12 34.48
N ASN A 140 -22.41 19.16 33.79
CA ASN A 140 -23.67 18.59 34.24
C ASN A 140 -23.68 17.07 34.05
N THR A 141 -23.21 16.58 32.90
CA THR A 141 -23.15 15.14 32.57
C THR A 141 -21.77 14.50 32.77
N LYS A 142 -20.76 15.30 33.12
CA LYS A 142 -19.35 14.88 33.28
C LYS A 142 -18.79 14.22 32.01
N SER A 143 -19.14 14.77 30.85
CA SER A 143 -18.72 14.27 29.54
C SER A 143 -17.95 15.32 28.74
N THR A 144 -17.22 14.89 27.72
CA THR A 144 -16.54 15.78 26.77
C THR A 144 -16.99 15.49 25.34
N THR A 145 -17.03 16.52 24.51
CA THR A 145 -17.49 16.41 23.11
C THR A 145 -16.81 17.45 22.21
N TYR A 146 -16.69 17.12 20.93
CA TYR A 146 -16.26 18.06 19.90
C TYR A 146 -17.44 18.76 19.22
N ASN A 147 -18.68 18.53 19.67
CA ASN A 147 -19.85 19.24 19.18
C ASN A 147 -20.11 20.47 20.05
N ASP A 148 -20.24 21.64 19.42
CA ASP A 148 -20.56 22.86 20.14
C ASP A 148 -21.99 22.80 20.69
N PRO A 149 -22.20 22.90 22.01
CA PRO A 149 -23.51 22.80 22.64
C PRO A 149 -24.49 23.91 22.22
N ARG A 150 -23.99 25.01 21.63
CA ARG A 150 -24.81 26.12 21.14
C ARG A 150 -25.38 25.87 19.75
N THR A 151 -24.65 25.12 18.91
CA THR A 151 -24.99 24.95 17.49
C THR A 151 -25.28 23.50 17.11
N GLY A 152 -24.91 22.54 17.96
CA GLY A 152 -24.98 21.10 17.68
C GLY A 152 -24.00 20.62 16.61
N LYS A 153 -23.11 21.50 16.11
CA LYS A 153 -22.17 21.19 15.04
C LYS A 153 -20.78 20.86 15.59
N PRO A 154 -20.04 19.95 14.94
CA PRO A 154 -18.67 19.66 15.34
C PRO A 154 -17.75 20.86 15.07
N VAL A 155 -16.82 21.12 15.99
CA VAL A 155 -15.74 22.11 15.83
C VAL A 155 -14.46 21.43 15.32
N GLY A 156 -13.74 22.09 14.40
CA GLY A 156 -12.53 21.56 13.74
C GLY A 156 -12.67 21.50 12.21
N PRO A 157 -11.61 21.09 11.46
CA PRO A 157 -11.66 21.03 10.01
C PRO A 157 -12.81 20.13 9.52
N MET A 158 -13.66 20.64 8.63
CA MET A 158 -14.81 19.92 8.06
C MET A 158 -14.44 19.29 6.72
N GLY A 159 -14.95 18.09 6.46
CA GLY A 159 -14.78 17.37 5.19
C GLY A 159 -15.81 17.79 4.13
N VAL A 160 -15.68 17.21 2.93
CA VAL A 160 -16.44 17.57 1.70
C VAL A 160 -17.97 17.42 1.84
N GLN A 161 -18.46 16.67 2.84
CA GLN A 161 -19.89 16.43 3.09
C GLN A 161 -20.43 17.09 4.37
N GLY A 162 -19.72 18.06 4.96
CA GLY A 162 -20.17 18.75 6.18
C GLY A 162 -20.10 17.90 7.46
N VAL A 163 -19.43 16.74 7.38
CA VAL A 163 -19.05 15.90 8.52
C VAL A 163 -17.67 16.34 9.01
N SER A 164 -17.45 16.33 10.33
CA SER A 164 -16.13 16.61 10.91
C SER A 164 -15.06 15.68 10.33
N MET A 165 -13.91 16.22 9.89
CA MET A 165 -12.76 15.41 9.45
C MET A 165 -12.17 14.53 10.56
N SER A 166 -12.66 14.67 11.80
CA SER A 166 -12.30 13.80 12.92
C SER A 166 -13.02 12.45 12.91
N PHE A 167 -14.16 12.32 12.20
CA PHE A 167 -15.00 11.12 12.27
C PHE A 167 -14.79 10.11 11.14
N GLU A 168 -14.37 10.55 9.96
CA GLU A 168 -13.93 9.62 8.91
C GLU A 168 -12.44 9.87 8.62
N ARG A 169 -11.58 9.01 9.15
CA ARG A 169 -10.18 8.88 8.69
C ARG A 169 -10.18 8.30 7.28
N THR A 170 -10.78 9.01 6.32
CA THR A 170 -10.81 8.62 4.91
C THR A 170 -9.39 8.45 4.39
N PHE A 171 -9.21 7.62 3.37
CA PHE A 171 -7.91 7.44 2.74
C PHE A 171 -7.28 8.79 2.31
N ARG A 172 -8.12 9.72 1.81
CA ARG A 172 -7.72 11.09 1.45
C ARG A 172 -7.14 11.86 2.62
N TRP A 173 -7.79 11.81 3.78
CA TRP A 173 -7.30 12.46 5.00
C TRP A 173 -5.96 11.87 5.44
N LYS A 174 -5.84 10.55 5.44
CA LYS A 174 -4.59 9.86 5.83
C LYS A 174 -3.43 10.26 4.92
N ILE A 175 -3.66 10.32 3.60
CA ILE A 175 -2.67 10.81 2.64
C ILE A 175 -2.28 12.26 2.95
N ALA A 176 -3.25 13.16 3.16
CA ALA A 176 -2.97 14.57 3.43
C ALA A 176 -2.11 14.74 4.70
N GLN A 177 -2.40 14.00 5.76
CA GLN A 177 -1.59 13.98 6.99
C GLN A 177 -0.18 13.45 6.73
N PHE A 178 -0.06 12.33 6.03
CA PHE A 178 1.25 11.76 5.70
C PHE A 178 2.09 12.71 4.82
N ARG A 179 1.46 13.37 3.84
CA ARG A 179 2.11 14.38 2.99
C ARG A 179 2.56 15.59 3.81
N TYR A 180 1.75 16.06 4.74
CA TYR A 180 2.13 17.13 5.65
C TYR A 180 3.35 16.75 6.50
N LEU A 181 3.39 15.53 7.04
CA LEU A 181 4.56 15.03 7.78
C LEU A 181 5.82 15.01 6.90
N CYS A 182 5.71 14.53 5.66
CA CYS A 182 6.84 14.52 4.72
C CYS A 182 7.32 15.94 4.40
N LEU A 183 6.40 16.88 4.11
CA LEU A 183 6.73 18.27 3.78
C LEU A 183 7.39 18.99 4.96
N SER A 184 6.83 18.87 6.17
CA SER A 184 7.35 19.52 7.38
C SER A 184 8.72 18.98 7.82
N ASN A 185 9.05 17.75 7.40
CA ASN A 185 10.36 17.13 7.65
C ASN A 185 11.25 17.10 6.41
N GLY A 186 10.87 17.83 5.36
CA GLY A 186 11.67 18.05 4.18
C GLY A 186 12.92 18.84 4.52
N VAL A 187 14.05 18.45 3.93
CA VAL A 187 15.33 19.14 4.15
C VAL A 187 15.56 20.11 2.99
N PRO A 188 16.03 21.37 3.25
CA PRO A 188 16.32 22.34 2.20
C PRO A 188 17.33 21.84 1.16
N ASN A 189 17.47 22.56 0.05
CA ASN A 189 18.33 22.21 -1.09
C ASN A 189 17.90 20.92 -1.81
N HIS A 190 18.75 20.45 -2.71
CA HIS A 190 18.52 19.26 -3.51
C HIS A 190 19.62 18.24 -3.29
N VAL A 191 19.31 16.97 -3.58
CA VAL A 191 20.27 15.87 -3.62
C VAL A 191 20.36 15.33 -5.03
N LYS A 192 21.57 15.40 -5.61
CA LYS A 192 21.84 14.92 -6.95
C LYS A 192 22.14 13.42 -6.94
N ILE A 193 21.45 12.67 -7.81
CA ILE A 193 21.69 11.24 -8.06
C ILE A 193 22.01 11.12 -9.56
N SER A 194 23.23 10.69 -9.88
CA SER A 194 23.69 10.57 -11.26
C SER A 194 23.88 9.11 -11.64
N VAL A 195 23.06 8.64 -12.59
CA VAL A 195 22.96 7.23 -12.96
C VAL A 195 23.06 7.06 -14.47
N SER A 196 23.49 5.91 -14.93
CA SER A 196 23.44 5.54 -16.35
C SER A 196 22.27 4.59 -16.61
N ARG A 197 21.60 4.70 -17.76
CA ARG A 197 20.50 3.78 -18.12
C ARG A 197 20.97 2.32 -18.19
N ASN A 198 22.19 2.08 -18.65
CA ASN A 198 22.76 0.75 -18.82
C ASN A 198 23.19 0.07 -17.50
N ASN A 199 23.40 0.85 -16.43
CA ASN A 199 23.83 0.34 -15.13
C ASN A 199 22.97 0.93 -14.00
N LEU A 200 21.66 1.07 -14.27
CA LEU A 200 20.74 1.83 -13.44
C LEU A 200 20.73 1.36 -11.99
N PHE A 201 20.62 0.05 -11.78
CA PHE A 201 20.51 -0.55 -10.45
C PHE A 201 21.77 -0.30 -9.61
N GLU A 202 22.94 -0.64 -10.14
CA GLU A 202 24.21 -0.52 -9.40
C GLU A 202 24.63 0.95 -9.22
N ASP A 203 24.45 1.81 -10.23
CA ASP A 203 24.70 3.25 -10.06
C ASP A 203 23.77 3.84 -8.98
N SER A 204 22.49 3.47 -8.96
CA SER A 204 21.53 3.92 -7.94
C SER A 204 21.89 3.39 -6.55
N PHE A 205 22.28 2.12 -6.46
CA PHE A 205 22.75 1.48 -5.23
C PHE A 205 23.90 2.26 -4.60
N GLN A 206 24.97 2.51 -5.39
CA GLN A 206 26.13 3.26 -4.92
C GLN A 206 25.76 4.70 -4.53
N GLU A 207 24.94 5.38 -5.34
CA GLU A 207 24.53 6.77 -5.08
C GLU A 207 23.67 6.92 -3.82
N ILE A 208 22.76 5.99 -3.54
CA ILE A 208 21.85 6.08 -2.39
C ILE A 208 22.54 5.63 -1.11
N MET A 209 23.31 4.55 -1.15
CA MET A 209 23.97 4.01 0.03
C MET A 209 25.09 4.90 0.56
N ARG A 210 25.77 5.66 -0.31
CA ARG A 210 26.80 6.63 0.12
C ARG A 210 26.24 7.90 0.74
N LYS A 211 24.95 8.20 0.55
CA LYS A 211 24.32 9.41 1.07
C LYS A 211 23.84 9.18 2.50
N ASN A 212 23.85 10.25 3.30
CA ASN A 212 23.16 10.24 4.58
C ASN A 212 21.65 10.05 4.35
N ALA A 213 20.99 9.21 5.14
CA ALA A 213 19.58 8.91 4.95
C ALA A 213 18.67 10.15 5.07
N VAL A 214 19.04 11.12 5.91
CA VAL A 214 18.30 12.39 6.07
C VAL A 214 18.42 13.26 4.81
N ASP A 215 19.54 13.21 4.10
CA ASP A 215 19.70 13.95 2.84
C ASP A 215 18.81 13.41 1.72
N LEU A 216 18.36 12.16 1.82
CA LEU A 216 17.39 11.57 0.88
C LEU A 216 15.99 12.19 1.01
N ARG A 217 15.73 12.99 2.04
CA ARG A 217 14.51 13.81 2.20
C ARG A 217 14.58 15.15 1.47
N ARG A 218 15.75 15.54 0.95
CA ARG A 218 15.90 16.75 0.12
C ARG A 218 15.22 16.55 -1.22
N ARG A 219 14.93 17.64 -1.93
CA ARG A 219 14.41 17.55 -3.30
C ARG A 219 15.35 16.70 -4.17
N LEU A 220 14.82 15.66 -4.80
CA LEU A 220 15.62 14.80 -5.66
C LEU A 220 15.92 15.51 -6.98
N TYR A 221 17.16 15.40 -7.45
CA TYR A 221 17.58 15.80 -8.78
C TYR A 221 18.21 14.59 -9.47
N ILE A 222 17.44 13.93 -10.33
CA ILE A 222 17.92 12.74 -11.03
C ILE A 222 18.56 13.16 -12.36
N GLN A 223 19.79 12.69 -12.59
CA GLN A 223 20.50 12.93 -13.85
C GLN A 223 20.92 11.61 -14.50
N PHE A 224 20.37 11.33 -15.68
CA PHE A 224 20.89 10.30 -16.55
C PHE A 224 22.18 10.77 -17.23
N LYS A 225 23.28 10.04 -17.05
CA LYS A 225 24.60 10.37 -17.60
C LYS A 225 24.52 10.38 -19.13
N GLY A 226 24.93 11.50 -19.75
CA GLY A 226 24.90 11.67 -21.21
C GLY A 226 23.59 12.24 -21.76
N GLU A 227 22.60 12.52 -20.91
CA GLU A 227 21.31 13.11 -21.31
C GLU A 227 21.18 14.52 -20.73
N GLU A 228 20.72 15.47 -21.55
CA GLU A 228 20.30 16.79 -21.08
C GLU A 228 18.82 16.72 -20.69
N GLY A 229 18.57 16.60 -19.39
CA GLY A 229 17.22 16.62 -18.81
C GLY A 229 17.07 17.75 -17.80
N LEU A 230 16.08 18.62 -18.00
CA LEU A 230 15.62 19.55 -16.98
C LEU A 230 14.62 18.81 -16.07
N ASP A 231 14.98 18.57 -14.81
CA ASP A 231 14.17 17.79 -13.88
C ASP A 231 12.97 18.59 -13.31
N TYR A 232 11.92 18.70 -14.12
CA TYR A 232 10.58 19.14 -13.69
C TYR A 232 9.77 17.99 -13.06
N GLY A 233 10.43 16.91 -12.60
CA GLY A 233 9.79 15.77 -11.94
C GLY A 233 9.36 14.62 -12.86
N GLY A 234 9.56 14.74 -14.18
CA GLY A 234 9.38 13.64 -15.13
C GLY A 234 10.53 12.62 -15.06
N VAL A 235 11.77 13.10 -14.99
CA VAL A 235 12.98 12.25 -14.90
C VAL A 235 12.99 11.46 -13.59
N ALA A 236 12.64 12.10 -12.48
CA ALA A 236 12.50 11.40 -11.20
C ALA A 236 11.43 10.30 -11.24
N ARG A 237 10.27 10.58 -11.87
CA ARG A 237 9.19 9.60 -12.05
C ARG A 237 9.69 8.38 -12.84
N GLU A 238 10.28 8.62 -14.00
CA GLU A 238 10.87 7.56 -14.82
C GLU A 238 11.91 6.74 -14.03
N TRP A 239 12.78 7.40 -13.26
CA TRP A 239 13.78 6.69 -12.46
C TRP A 239 13.17 5.77 -11.39
N PHE A 240 12.12 6.21 -10.68
CA PHE A 240 11.41 5.33 -9.73
C PHE A 240 10.77 4.14 -10.44
N PHE A 241 10.13 4.35 -11.59
CA PHE A 241 9.59 3.25 -12.40
C PHE A 241 10.68 2.26 -12.81
N LEU A 242 11.72 2.73 -13.50
CA LEU A 242 12.78 1.86 -14.03
C LEU A 242 13.51 1.13 -12.90
N LEU A 243 13.87 1.82 -11.81
CA LEU A 243 14.56 1.18 -10.69
C LEU A 243 13.67 0.16 -9.98
N SER A 244 12.37 0.46 -9.81
CA SER A 244 11.43 -0.51 -9.24
C SER A 244 11.19 -1.75 -10.10
N HIS A 245 11.46 -1.67 -11.41
CA HIS A 245 11.48 -2.85 -12.28
C HIS A 245 12.80 -3.61 -12.15
N GLU A 246 13.94 -2.91 -12.09
CA GLU A 246 15.28 -3.50 -11.95
C GLU A 246 15.50 -4.25 -10.62
N VAL A 247 14.90 -3.80 -9.52
CA VAL A 247 14.99 -4.52 -8.21
C VAL A 247 14.44 -5.95 -8.28
N LEU A 248 13.59 -6.25 -9.28
CA LEU A 248 12.96 -7.55 -9.47
C LEU A 248 13.76 -8.47 -10.40
N ASN A 249 14.89 -8.00 -10.94
CA ASN A 249 15.69 -8.81 -11.84
C ASN A 249 16.09 -10.13 -11.16
N PRO A 250 15.66 -11.30 -11.68
CA PRO A 250 15.94 -12.60 -11.08
C PRO A 250 17.43 -12.88 -10.88
N MET A 251 18.29 -12.23 -11.68
CA MET A 251 19.74 -12.39 -11.64
C MET A 251 20.37 -11.88 -10.33
N TYR A 252 19.72 -10.95 -9.62
CA TYR A 252 20.18 -10.48 -8.31
C TYR A 252 19.86 -11.45 -7.16
N CYS A 253 18.99 -12.44 -7.41
CA CYS A 253 18.55 -13.45 -6.45
C CYS A 253 17.86 -12.88 -5.19
N LEU A 254 17.35 -11.65 -5.23
CA LEU A 254 16.75 -10.97 -4.05
C LEU A 254 15.30 -11.39 -3.82
N PHE A 255 14.51 -11.41 -4.88
CA PHE A 255 13.10 -11.79 -4.83
C PHE A 255 12.85 -13.04 -5.65
N MET A 256 11.75 -13.70 -5.35
CA MET A 256 11.18 -14.76 -6.16
C MET A 256 9.66 -14.54 -6.25
N TYR A 257 9.04 -15.16 -7.23
CA TYR A 257 7.59 -15.19 -7.33
C TYR A 257 7.01 -16.19 -6.33
N ALA A 258 5.86 -15.83 -5.74
CA ALA A 258 5.05 -16.72 -4.93
C ALA A 258 4.17 -17.58 -5.84
N GLY A 259 4.34 -18.90 -5.77
CA GLY A 259 3.69 -19.86 -6.66
C GLY A 259 4.11 -19.70 -8.12
N THR A 260 3.19 -19.98 -9.05
CA THR A 260 3.41 -19.79 -10.50
C THR A 260 3.00 -18.40 -11.00
N SER A 261 2.63 -17.49 -10.08
CA SER A 261 2.13 -16.17 -10.42
C SER A 261 3.27 -15.16 -10.55
N ASN A 262 3.36 -14.47 -11.71
CA ASN A 262 4.37 -13.42 -11.93
C ASN A 262 4.07 -12.09 -11.21
N TYR A 263 3.12 -12.07 -10.25
CA TYR A 263 2.61 -10.82 -9.66
C TYR A 263 2.83 -10.70 -8.15
N SER A 264 2.95 -11.81 -7.44
CA SER A 264 3.16 -11.84 -5.99
C SER A 264 4.64 -12.04 -5.68
N LEU A 265 5.34 -10.96 -5.36
CA LEU A 265 6.76 -11.00 -5.03
C LEU A 265 6.98 -11.30 -3.55
N GLN A 266 7.86 -12.26 -3.28
CA GLN A 266 8.35 -12.56 -1.94
C GLN A 266 9.87 -12.48 -1.90
N ILE A 267 10.43 -12.18 -0.73
CA ILE A 267 11.87 -12.25 -0.51
C ILE A 267 12.32 -13.70 -0.75
N ASN A 268 13.38 -13.88 -1.54
CA ASN A 268 13.98 -15.18 -1.75
C ASN A 268 14.76 -15.62 -0.50
N PRO A 269 14.38 -16.72 0.19
CA PRO A 269 15.14 -17.24 1.31
C PRO A 269 16.59 -17.60 0.93
N ALA A 270 16.82 -17.98 -0.32
CA ALA A 270 18.15 -18.27 -0.87
C ALA A 270 18.93 -17.01 -1.32
N SER A 271 18.46 -15.81 -0.99
CA SER A 271 19.15 -14.56 -1.39
C SER A 271 20.58 -14.45 -0.85
N PHE A 272 20.94 -15.18 0.21
CA PHE A 272 22.32 -15.24 0.72
C PHE A 272 23.34 -15.77 -0.29
N VAL A 273 22.89 -16.42 -1.37
CA VAL A 273 23.75 -16.76 -2.52
C VAL A 273 24.39 -15.49 -3.11
N ASN A 274 23.69 -14.36 -3.06
CA ASN A 274 24.27 -13.05 -3.29
C ASN A 274 24.91 -12.54 -1.98
N PRO A 275 26.24 -12.40 -1.93
CA PRO A 275 26.95 -12.05 -0.69
C PRO A 275 26.67 -10.63 -0.19
N ASP A 276 26.15 -9.75 -1.05
CA ASP A 276 25.78 -8.38 -0.70
C ASP A 276 24.25 -8.21 -0.56
N HIS A 277 23.48 -9.31 -0.51
CA HIS A 277 22.02 -9.28 -0.45
C HIS A 277 21.45 -8.39 0.67
N LEU A 278 22.02 -8.42 1.88
CA LEU A 278 21.55 -7.58 2.99
C LEU A 278 21.73 -6.09 2.69
N LYS A 279 22.82 -5.70 2.02
CA LYS A 279 23.02 -4.30 1.61
C LYS A 279 22.02 -3.90 0.53
N TYR A 280 21.72 -4.81 -0.40
CA TYR A 280 20.68 -4.58 -1.40
C TYR A 280 19.30 -4.44 -0.75
N PHE A 281 18.96 -5.22 0.27
CA PHE A 281 17.72 -5.04 1.02
C PHE A 281 17.68 -3.71 1.78
N GLU A 282 18.77 -3.29 2.42
CA GLU A 282 18.85 -1.96 3.04
C GLU A 282 18.65 -0.83 2.01
N PHE A 283 19.29 -0.95 0.84
CA PHE A 283 19.09 -0.05 -0.28
C PHE A 283 17.64 -0.01 -0.76
N ILE A 284 17.01 -1.17 -0.95
CA ILE A 284 15.60 -1.26 -1.36
C ILE A 284 14.71 -0.62 -0.29
N GLY A 285 14.99 -0.83 1.00
CA GLY A 285 14.30 -0.15 2.10
C GLY A 285 14.34 1.36 1.97
N ARG A 286 15.54 1.93 1.74
CA ARG A 286 15.70 3.38 1.50
C ARG A 286 14.95 3.85 0.26
N PHE A 287 15.03 3.09 -0.83
CA PHE A 287 14.37 3.40 -2.10
C PHE A 287 12.84 3.46 -1.95
N ILE A 288 12.23 2.47 -1.29
CA ILE A 288 10.78 2.45 -1.05
C ILE A 288 10.37 3.59 -0.13
N ALA A 289 11.15 3.89 0.92
CA ALA A 289 10.89 5.04 1.76
C ALA A 289 11.01 6.37 1.00
N MET A 290 11.97 6.50 0.09
CA MET A 290 12.06 7.66 -0.81
C MET A 290 10.82 7.78 -1.71
N ALA A 291 10.32 6.66 -2.27
CA ALA A 291 9.11 6.66 -3.10
C ALA A 291 7.91 7.22 -2.33
N LEU A 292 7.69 6.73 -1.09
CA LEU A 292 6.63 7.23 -0.22
C LEU A 292 6.82 8.71 0.14
N PHE A 293 8.02 9.09 0.61
CA PHE A 293 8.32 10.44 1.07
C PHE A 293 8.12 11.50 -0.04
N HIS A 294 8.61 11.21 -1.26
CA HIS A 294 8.53 12.12 -2.41
C HIS A 294 7.24 11.97 -3.24
N GLY A 295 6.37 11.05 -2.85
CA GLY A 295 5.10 10.80 -3.53
C GLY A 295 5.26 10.30 -4.95
N LYS A 296 6.14 9.32 -5.13
CA LYS A 296 6.39 8.65 -6.40
C LYS A 296 5.91 7.21 -6.31
N PHE A 297 5.29 6.75 -7.38
CA PHE A 297 4.82 5.38 -7.48
C PHE A 297 5.95 4.45 -7.91
N ILE A 298 5.84 3.18 -7.53
CA ILE A 298 6.68 2.11 -8.04
C ILE A 298 5.88 1.22 -8.98
N TYR A 299 6.58 0.52 -9.87
CA TYR A 299 5.95 -0.35 -10.86
C TYR A 299 5.26 -1.55 -10.21
N SER A 300 5.98 -2.26 -9.32
CA SER A 300 5.48 -3.46 -8.65
C SER A 300 5.39 -3.29 -7.14
N GLY A 301 4.26 -3.71 -6.58
CA GLY A 301 4.04 -3.77 -5.14
C GLY A 301 4.53 -5.08 -4.52
N PHE A 302 4.56 -5.09 -3.19
CA PHE A 302 4.77 -6.29 -2.37
C PHE A 302 3.45 -7.03 -2.14
N THR A 303 3.51 -8.23 -1.56
CA THR A 303 2.31 -8.96 -1.14
C THR A 303 1.68 -8.32 0.10
N MET A 304 0.36 -8.51 0.28
CA MET A 304 -0.38 -8.02 1.46
C MET A 304 0.27 -8.38 2.81
N PRO A 305 0.80 -9.61 3.02
CA PRO A 305 1.48 -9.97 4.26
C PRO A 305 2.75 -9.14 4.49
N PHE A 306 3.44 -8.73 3.43
CA PHE A 306 4.62 -7.85 3.56
C PHE A 306 4.22 -6.45 4.02
N TYR A 307 3.16 -5.87 3.46
CA TYR A 307 2.63 -4.58 3.94
C TYR A 307 2.13 -4.66 5.38
N LYS A 308 1.51 -5.78 5.79
CA LYS A 308 1.17 -6.03 7.20
C LYS A 308 2.40 -6.02 8.11
N LYS A 309 3.51 -6.64 7.68
CA LYS A 309 4.79 -6.53 8.40
C LYS A 309 5.29 -5.10 8.49
N MET A 310 5.16 -4.30 7.42
CA MET A 310 5.54 -2.88 7.44
C MET A 310 4.73 -2.07 8.45
N LEU A 311 3.46 -2.42 8.64
CA LEU A 311 2.56 -1.77 9.59
C LEU A 311 2.59 -2.42 10.99
N ASN A 312 3.50 -3.37 11.22
CA ASN A 312 3.59 -4.14 12.46
C ASN A 312 2.26 -4.81 12.87
N LYS A 313 1.50 -5.30 11.88
CA LYS A 313 0.24 -6.05 12.09
C LYS A 313 0.51 -7.56 12.21
N LYS A 314 -0.31 -8.24 13.01
CA LYS A 314 -0.29 -9.72 13.11
C LYS A 314 -0.65 -10.33 11.74
N LEU A 315 0.06 -11.39 11.38
CA LEU A 315 -0.24 -12.19 10.20
C LEU A 315 -1.23 -13.28 10.58
N HIS A 316 -2.19 -13.55 9.71
CA HIS A 316 -3.25 -14.52 9.93
C HIS A 316 -3.17 -15.65 8.91
N MET A 317 -3.84 -16.77 9.19
CA MET A 317 -3.87 -17.93 8.28
C MET A 317 -4.30 -17.56 6.86
N LYS A 318 -5.25 -16.63 6.67
CA LYS A 318 -5.69 -16.17 5.35
C LYS A 318 -4.57 -15.50 4.54
N ASP A 319 -3.56 -14.94 5.20
CA ASP A 319 -2.41 -14.32 4.54
C ASP A 319 -1.55 -15.36 3.79
N LEU A 320 -1.57 -16.62 4.24
CA LEU A 320 -0.92 -17.74 3.54
C LEU A 320 -1.53 -18.00 2.17
N GLU A 321 -2.84 -17.79 1.99
CA GLU A 321 -3.52 -18.07 0.72
C GLU A 321 -2.79 -17.37 -0.43
N SER A 322 -2.39 -16.10 -0.25
CA SER A 322 -1.70 -15.30 -1.26
C SER A 322 -0.22 -15.67 -1.51
N VAL A 323 0.40 -16.43 -0.61
CA VAL A 323 1.84 -16.74 -0.62
C VAL A 323 2.08 -18.20 -1.01
N ASP A 324 1.29 -19.11 -0.46
CA ASP A 324 1.44 -20.55 -0.58
C ASP A 324 0.08 -21.23 -0.40
N MET A 325 -0.63 -21.39 -1.52
CA MET A 325 -1.97 -21.99 -1.56
C MET A 325 -1.96 -23.46 -1.10
N GLU A 326 -0.94 -24.23 -1.47
CA GLU A 326 -0.84 -25.64 -1.10
C GLU A 326 -0.69 -25.77 0.41
N PHE A 327 0.23 -24.99 0.99
CA PHE A 327 0.40 -24.94 2.44
C PHE A 327 -0.85 -24.43 3.18
N TYR A 328 -1.52 -23.41 2.64
CA TYR A 328 -2.79 -22.92 3.18
C TYR A 328 -3.87 -24.02 3.22
N ASN A 329 -4.01 -24.80 2.15
CA ASN A 329 -4.97 -25.90 2.10
C ASN A 329 -4.66 -26.99 3.13
N SER A 330 -3.38 -27.33 3.31
CA SER A 330 -2.96 -28.29 4.34
C SER A 330 -3.30 -27.80 5.75
N ILE A 331 -3.04 -26.52 6.06
CA ILE A 331 -3.38 -25.92 7.35
C ILE A 331 -4.89 -25.83 7.56
N MET A 332 -5.66 -25.47 6.52
CA MET A 332 -7.13 -25.48 6.57
C MET A 332 -7.68 -26.88 6.84
N TRP A 333 -7.10 -27.90 6.22
CA TRP A 333 -7.50 -29.28 6.46
C TRP A 333 -7.26 -29.68 7.92
N ILE A 334 -6.09 -29.36 8.48
CA ILE A 334 -5.79 -29.59 9.91
C ILE A 334 -6.80 -28.87 10.81
N LYS A 335 -7.17 -27.64 10.44
CA LYS A 335 -8.16 -26.88 11.20
C LYS A 335 -9.54 -27.53 11.20
N ASP A 336 -10.01 -27.98 10.05
CA ASP A 336 -11.40 -28.41 9.85
C ASP A 336 -11.65 -29.90 10.19
N ASN A 337 -10.60 -30.70 10.39
CA ASN A 337 -10.70 -32.14 10.69
C ASN A 337 -10.24 -32.46 12.12
N ASN A 338 -10.74 -33.58 12.67
CA ASN A 338 -10.33 -34.10 13.96
C ASN A 338 -8.96 -34.79 13.87
N ILE A 339 -7.90 -34.15 14.39
CA ILE A 339 -6.52 -34.66 14.28
C ILE A 339 -6.33 -36.00 15.01
N ASP A 340 -7.01 -36.19 16.15
CA ASP A 340 -6.88 -37.38 16.98
C ASP A 340 -7.42 -38.64 16.29
N GLU A 341 -8.32 -38.47 15.32
CA GLU A 341 -8.90 -39.56 14.52
C GLU A 341 -8.09 -39.88 13.25
N CYS A 342 -7.15 -39.02 12.88
CA CYS A 342 -6.53 -39.03 11.55
C CYS A 342 -5.11 -39.63 11.49
N ASP A 343 -4.55 -40.13 12.60
CA ASP A 343 -3.24 -40.80 12.71
C ASP A 343 -2.10 -40.14 11.88
N MET A 344 -2.02 -38.80 11.93
CA MET A 344 -1.11 -38.02 11.08
C MET A 344 0.31 -37.87 11.65
N GLU A 345 0.59 -38.41 12.84
CA GLU A 345 1.88 -38.32 13.54
C GLU A 345 2.53 -36.91 13.48
N LEU A 346 1.72 -35.86 13.67
CA LEU A 346 2.20 -34.48 13.64
C LEU A 346 2.88 -34.10 14.96
N TYR A 347 3.97 -33.33 14.86
CA TYR A 347 4.71 -32.75 15.99
C TYR A 347 4.91 -31.26 15.76
N PHE A 348 5.32 -30.52 16.81
CA PHE A 348 5.61 -29.08 16.72
C PHE A 348 6.96 -28.79 16.03
N VAL A 349 7.14 -29.32 14.83
CA VAL A 349 8.31 -29.16 13.97
C VAL A 349 7.88 -28.85 12.55
N ALA A 350 8.78 -28.22 11.79
CA ALA A 350 8.57 -27.94 10.38
C ALA A 350 9.85 -28.19 9.59
N ASP A 351 9.73 -28.95 8.51
CA ASP A 351 10.83 -29.22 7.59
C ASP A 351 10.78 -28.26 6.40
N TYR A 352 11.95 -27.84 5.93
CA TYR A 352 12.07 -27.04 4.72
C TYR A 352 13.34 -27.38 3.95
N ASP A 353 13.23 -27.36 2.61
CA ASP A 353 14.37 -27.45 1.72
C ASP A 353 15.03 -26.08 1.58
N LEU A 354 16.34 -26.03 1.81
CA LEU A 354 17.17 -24.88 1.50
C LEU A 354 18.34 -25.30 0.60
N LEU A 355 18.23 -25.01 -0.69
CA LEU A 355 19.23 -25.35 -1.71
C LEU A 355 19.53 -26.86 -1.79
N GLY A 356 18.53 -27.71 -1.59
CA GLY A 356 18.62 -29.17 -1.62
C GLY A 356 18.97 -29.82 -0.27
N GLU A 357 19.14 -29.02 0.79
CA GLU A 357 19.34 -29.52 2.16
C GLU A 357 18.02 -29.40 2.95
N ILE A 358 17.48 -30.52 3.41
CA ILE A 358 16.30 -30.53 4.29
C ILE A 358 16.74 -30.16 5.70
N LYS A 359 16.13 -29.11 6.26
CA LYS A 359 16.35 -28.65 7.63
C LYS A 359 15.06 -28.73 8.42
N THR A 360 15.15 -29.24 9.64
CA THR A 360 14.05 -29.30 10.61
C THR A 360 14.16 -28.12 11.58
N HIS A 361 13.04 -27.44 11.81
CA HIS A 361 12.91 -26.34 12.74
C HIS A 361 11.87 -26.67 13.82
N GLU A 362 12.24 -26.55 15.10
CA GLU A 362 11.28 -26.68 16.19
C GLU A 362 10.43 -25.41 16.30
N LEU A 363 9.11 -25.54 16.22
CA LEU A 363 8.18 -24.41 16.29
C LEU A 363 8.08 -23.80 17.70
N LYS A 364 8.36 -24.61 18.71
CA LYS A 364 8.42 -24.24 20.13
C LYS A 364 9.46 -25.08 20.84
N GLU A 365 9.80 -24.71 22.08
CA GLU A 365 10.74 -25.45 22.91
C GLU A 365 10.35 -26.92 23.06
N ASN A 366 11.29 -27.83 22.77
CA ASN A 366 11.08 -29.29 22.73
C ASN A 366 10.00 -29.74 21.74
N GLY A 367 9.76 -28.99 20.67
CA GLY A 367 8.69 -29.25 19.71
C GLY A 367 8.76 -30.62 19.03
N THR A 368 9.97 -31.19 18.88
CA THR A 368 10.18 -32.56 18.38
C THR A 368 9.49 -33.65 19.23
N ASN A 369 9.26 -33.39 20.51
CA ASN A 369 8.68 -34.37 21.45
C ASN A 369 7.22 -34.08 21.80
N ILE A 370 6.63 -33.03 21.22
CA ILE A 370 5.25 -32.62 21.53
C ILE A 370 4.37 -33.03 20.35
N PRO A 371 3.53 -34.07 20.48
CA PRO A 371 2.58 -34.43 19.43
C PRO A 371 1.47 -33.38 19.33
N VAL A 372 1.03 -33.13 18.10
CA VAL A 372 -0.13 -32.31 17.81
C VAL A 372 -1.39 -33.17 17.97
N ASN A 373 -2.36 -32.66 18.71
CA ASN A 373 -3.64 -33.26 18.99
C ASN A 373 -4.74 -32.19 18.90
N GLU A 374 -5.99 -32.57 19.04
CA GLU A 374 -7.09 -31.59 18.96
C GLU A 374 -6.99 -30.44 19.97
N ALA A 375 -6.52 -30.73 21.18
CA ALA A 375 -6.44 -29.71 22.22
C ALA A 375 -5.38 -28.63 21.94
N ASN A 376 -4.36 -28.93 21.12
CA ASN A 376 -3.24 -28.02 20.84
C ASN A 376 -3.08 -27.64 19.35
N LYS A 377 -3.96 -28.12 18.45
CA LYS A 377 -3.84 -27.88 17.01
C LYS A 377 -3.89 -26.39 16.63
N GLU A 378 -4.67 -25.57 17.34
CA GLU A 378 -4.75 -24.13 17.06
C GLU A 378 -3.40 -23.44 17.33
N GLU A 379 -2.68 -23.83 18.39
CA GLU A 379 -1.32 -23.34 18.65
C GLU A 379 -0.36 -23.78 17.53
N TYR A 380 -0.45 -25.04 17.11
CA TYR A 380 0.35 -25.56 15.99
C TYR A 380 0.11 -24.75 14.70
N ILE A 381 -1.16 -24.49 14.38
CA ILE A 381 -1.55 -23.69 13.21
C ILE A 381 -0.97 -22.28 13.29
N GLU A 382 -1.11 -21.59 14.42
CA GLU A 382 -0.54 -20.24 14.59
C GLU A 382 0.98 -20.21 14.38
N LEU A 383 1.70 -21.15 15.00
CA LEU A 383 3.15 -21.25 14.86
C LEU A 383 3.59 -21.61 13.43
N MET A 384 2.85 -22.49 12.75
CA MET A 384 3.11 -22.84 11.35
C MET A 384 2.90 -21.66 10.40
N VAL A 385 1.85 -20.86 10.62
CA VAL A 385 1.59 -19.63 9.85
C VAL A 385 2.71 -18.63 10.05
N GLU A 386 3.09 -18.37 11.30
CA GLU A 386 4.18 -17.43 11.63
C GLU A 386 5.50 -17.90 11.04
N TRP A 387 5.83 -19.19 11.19
CA TRP A 387 7.05 -19.77 10.64
C TRP A 387 7.06 -19.68 9.10
N ARG A 388 6.00 -20.09 8.41
CA ARG A 388 5.97 -20.11 6.94
C ARG A 388 6.16 -18.73 6.32
N LEU A 389 5.63 -17.69 6.97
CA LEU A 389 5.70 -16.31 6.50
C LEU A 389 7.01 -15.60 6.90
N ASN A 390 7.81 -16.16 7.82
CA ASN A 390 9.07 -15.56 8.29
C ASN A 390 10.33 -16.35 7.92
N ARG A 391 10.21 -17.67 7.69
CA ARG A 391 11.36 -18.57 7.55
C ARG A 391 12.36 -18.11 6.48
N GLY A 392 13.62 -17.99 6.88
CA GLY A 392 14.75 -17.76 5.99
C GLY A 392 14.81 -16.35 5.37
N ILE A 393 13.95 -15.44 5.81
CA ILE A 393 13.89 -14.05 5.32
C ILE A 393 14.08 -13.01 6.43
N GLU A 394 14.38 -13.42 7.66
CA GLU A 394 14.41 -12.57 8.85
C GLU A 394 15.50 -11.50 8.74
N GLN A 395 16.70 -11.88 8.31
CA GLN A 395 17.83 -10.94 8.16
C GLN A 395 17.58 -9.94 7.03
N GLN A 396 17.00 -10.40 5.92
CA GLN A 396 16.63 -9.62 4.75
C GLN A 396 15.54 -8.60 5.11
N THR A 397 14.51 -9.06 5.82
CA THR A 397 13.41 -8.23 6.31
C THR A 397 13.94 -7.16 7.28
N LYS A 398 14.82 -7.54 8.21
CA LYS A 398 15.47 -6.60 9.13
C LYS A 398 16.33 -5.57 8.37
N ALA A 399 17.12 -6.00 7.39
CA ALA A 399 17.94 -5.10 6.59
C ALA A 399 17.07 -4.10 5.79
N PHE A 400 15.97 -4.57 5.19
CA PHE A 400 14.97 -3.72 4.55
C PHE A 400 14.42 -2.67 5.52
N PHE A 401 13.98 -3.07 6.70
CA PHE A 401 13.43 -2.12 7.68
C PHE A 401 14.46 -1.16 8.24
N ASN A 402 15.72 -1.57 8.42
CA ASN A 402 16.80 -0.67 8.78
C ASN A 402 16.97 0.44 7.72
N GLY A 403 16.96 0.06 6.44
CA GLY A 403 17.02 0.99 5.32
C GLY A 403 15.81 1.91 5.28
N PHE A 404 14.61 1.35 5.38
CA PHE A 404 13.35 2.08 5.34
C PHE A 404 13.25 3.12 6.46
N SER A 405 13.40 2.68 7.72
CA SER A 405 13.27 3.52 8.91
C SER A 405 14.39 4.56 9.04
N SER A 406 15.50 4.38 8.33
CA SER A 406 16.56 5.40 8.27
C SER A 406 16.11 6.66 7.53
N VAL A 407 15.20 6.52 6.55
CA VAL A 407 14.69 7.65 5.76
C VAL A 407 13.55 8.32 6.51
N PHE A 408 12.55 7.61 7.01
CA PHE A 408 11.55 8.18 7.93
C PHE A 408 10.96 7.10 8.86
N PRO A 409 10.44 7.49 10.05
CA PRO A 409 9.93 6.53 11.02
C PRO A 409 8.66 5.80 10.53
N LEU A 410 8.58 4.49 10.75
CA LEU A 410 7.41 3.66 10.37
C LEU A 410 6.10 4.14 11.00
N GLU A 411 6.20 4.80 12.15
CA GLU A 411 5.08 5.38 12.89
C GLU A 411 4.29 6.39 12.05
N TRP A 412 4.88 7.00 11.02
CA TRP A 412 4.11 7.90 10.14
C TRP A 412 3.06 7.18 9.30
N LEU A 413 3.14 5.85 9.21
CA LEU A 413 2.20 5.01 8.47
C LEU A 413 1.09 4.42 9.35
N HIS A 414 1.07 4.70 10.66
CA HIS A 414 0.16 4.05 11.61
C HIS A 414 -1.35 4.23 11.32
N TYR A 415 -1.72 5.24 10.53
CA TYR A 415 -3.11 5.44 10.12
C TYR A 415 -3.53 4.57 8.94
N PHE A 416 -2.59 4.04 8.15
CA PHE A 416 -2.90 3.24 6.98
C PHE A 416 -3.10 1.77 7.33
N ASP A 417 -3.99 1.13 6.60
CA ASP A 417 -3.99 -0.34 6.49
C ASP A 417 -3.11 -0.81 5.32
N GLU A 418 -2.94 -2.13 5.22
CA GLU A 418 -2.08 -2.78 4.22
C GLU A 418 -2.55 -2.55 2.78
N ARG A 419 -3.86 -2.40 2.55
CA ARG A 419 -4.44 -2.14 1.22
C ARG A 419 -4.20 -0.68 0.83
N GLU A 420 -4.40 0.23 1.77
CA GLU A 420 -4.12 1.66 1.60
C GLU A 420 -2.62 1.92 1.40
N LEU A 421 -1.75 1.18 2.07
CA LEU A 421 -0.30 1.28 1.89
C LEU A 421 0.12 0.80 0.48
N GLU A 422 -0.48 -0.27 -0.03
CA GLU A 422 -0.28 -0.69 -1.44
C GLU A 422 -0.71 0.43 -2.40
N LEU A 423 -1.89 1.03 -2.19
CA LEU A 423 -2.39 2.13 -3.01
C LEU A 423 -1.44 3.34 -2.97
N LEU A 424 -0.95 3.70 -1.78
CA LEU A 424 -0.02 4.82 -1.59
C LEU A 424 1.29 4.62 -2.37
N LEU A 425 1.75 3.38 -2.48
CA LEU A 425 3.03 3.02 -3.09
C LEU A 425 2.91 2.73 -4.60
N CYS A 426 1.82 2.09 -5.03
CA CYS A 426 1.62 1.67 -6.42
C CYS A 426 0.82 2.70 -7.24
N GLY A 427 -0.03 3.50 -6.60
CA GLY A 427 -1.01 4.36 -7.27
C GLY A 427 -2.27 3.60 -7.70
N MET A 428 -3.38 4.32 -7.81
CA MET A 428 -4.62 3.85 -8.42
C MET A 428 -4.55 3.98 -9.94
N GLN A 429 -5.42 3.22 -10.60
CA GLN A 429 -5.61 3.21 -12.05
C GLN A 429 -7.08 3.44 -12.33
N ASP A 430 -7.39 4.02 -13.49
CA ASP A 430 -8.77 4.03 -13.96
C ASP A 430 -9.18 2.60 -14.35
N VAL A 431 -10.03 1.99 -13.52
CA VAL A 431 -10.52 0.64 -13.76
C VAL A 431 -11.60 0.69 -14.83
N ASP A 432 -11.31 0.13 -16.00
CA ASP A 432 -12.30 -0.07 -17.07
C ASP A 432 -13.29 -1.17 -16.65
N VAL A 433 -14.47 -0.74 -16.21
CA VAL A 433 -15.54 -1.64 -15.76
C VAL A 433 -16.13 -2.45 -16.93
N ASP A 434 -16.07 -1.94 -18.16
CA ASP A 434 -16.57 -2.67 -19.33
C ASP A 434 -15.61 -3.80 -19.71
N ASP A 435 -14.30 -3.56 -19.66
CA ASP A 435 -13.29 -4.60 -19.81
C ASP A 435 -13.39 -5.64 -18.68
N TRP A 436 -13.55 -5.20 -17.43
CA TRP A 436 -13.73 -6.09 -16.29
C TRP A 436 -14.95 -6.99 -16.47
N GLN A 437 -16.10 -6.42 -16.82
CA GLN A 437 -17.33 -7.18 -17.02
C GLN A 437 -17.22 -8.16 -18.20
N ARG A 438 -16.56 -7.77 -19.30
CA ARG A 438 -16.39 -8.60 -20.49
C ARG A 438 -15.54 -9.84 -20.21
N ASN A 439 -14.52 -9.70 -19.36
CA ASN A 439 -13.57 -10.77 -19.02
C ASN A 439 -13.92 -11.47 -17.69
N THR A 440 -15.16 -11.35 -17.21
CA THR A 440 -15.61 -12.05 -16.00
C THR A 440 -16.31 -13.37 -16.35
N VAL A 441 -15.92 -14.43 -15.65
CA VAL A 441 -16.58 -15.75 -15.71
C VAL A 441 -17.54 -15.95 -14.52
N TYR A 442 -18.58 -16.75 -14.73
CA TYR A 442 -19.61 -16.99 -13.72
C TYR A 442 -19.74 -18.48 -13.43
N ARG A 443 -19.80 -18.84 -12.15
CA ARG A 443 -20.03 -20.22 -11.68
C ARG A 443 -21.30 -20.26 -10.84
N HIS A 444 -22.21 -21.18 -11.17
CA HIS A 444 -23.53 -21.28 -10.53
C HIS A 444 -24.38 -19.98 -10.58
N TYR A 445 -23.95 -19.04 -11.41
CA TYR A 445 -24.66 -17.86 -11.87
C TYR A 445 -24.61 -17.82 -13.40
N ALA A 446 -25.57 -17.12 -13.98
CA ALA A 446 -25.52 -16.71 -15.38
C ALA A 446 -25.34 -15.19 -15.46
N PRO A 447 -24.81 -14.63 -16.56
CA PRO A 447 -24.66 -13.18 -16.72
C PRO A 447 -25.95 -12.38 -16.46
N GLN A 448 -27.11 -12.97 -16.79
CA GLN A 448 -28.45 -12.40 -16.58
C GLN A 448 -29.04 -12.64 -15.18
N SER A 449 -28.33 -13.32 -14.28
CA SER A 449 -28.80 -13.48 -12.90
C SER A 449 -28.94 -12.13 -12.22
N LYS A 450 -29.99 -11.96 -11.40
CA LYS A 450 -30.28 -10.68 -10.72
C LYS A 450 -29.08 -10.17 -9.93
N GLN A 451 -28.42 -11.04 -9.17
CA GLN A 451 -27.25 -10.70 -8.36
C GLN A 451 -26.05 -10.25 -9.21
N VAL A 452 -25.84 -10.85 -10.38
CA VAL A 452 -24.78 -10.43 -11.32
C VAL A 452 -25.08 -9.06 -11.91
N THR A 453 -26.33 -8.82 -12.31
CA THR A 453 -26.77 -7.51 -12.82
C THR A 453 -26.60 -6.43 -11.74
N TRP A 454 -27.04 -6.73 -10.51
CA TRP A 454 -26.86 -5.85 -9.35
C TRP A 454 -25.40 -5.61 -9.00
N PHE A 455 -24.54 -6.63 -9.09
CA PHE A 455 -23.11 -6.49 -8.88
C PHE A 455 -22.51 -5.46 -9.84
N TRP A 456 -22.76 -5.59 -11.15
CA TRP A 456 -22.23 -4.62 -12.11
C TRP A 456 -22.85 -3.23 -12.00
N GLN A 457 -24.14 -3.14 -11.63
CA GLN A 457 -24.76 -1.88 -11.27
C GLN A 457 -24.05 -1.22 -10.08
N PHE A 458 -23.74 -1.99 -9.05
CA PHE A 458 -23.00 -1.54 -7.87
C PHE A 458 -21.58 -1.08 -8.26
N VAL A 459 -20.80 -1.89 -8.97
CA VAL A 459 -19.41 -1.54 -9.39
C VAL A 459 -19.37 -0.24 -10.20
N ARG A 460 -20.35 -0.03 -11.09
CA ARG A 460 -20.45 1.21 -11.87
C ARG A 460 -20.78 2.43 -11.02
N SER A 461 -21.54 2.25 -9.94
CA SER A 461 -21.87 3.32 -8.98
C SER A 461 -20.70 3.73 -8.07
N LEU A 462 -19.69 2.87 -7.93
CA LEU A 462 -18.50 3.14 -7.12
C LEU A 462 -17.59 4.18 -7.77
N ASP A 463 -16.89 4.94 -6.92
CA ASP A 463 -15.72 5.73 -7.34
C ASP A 463 -14.49 4.82 -7.57
N GLN A 464 -13.39 5.40 -8.07
CA GLN A 464 -12.18 4.63 -8.38
C GLN A 464 -11.46 4.08 -7.14
N GLU A 465 -11.58 4.75 -5.99
CA GLU A 465 -11.01 4.24 -4.74
C GLU A 465 -11.70 2.94 -4.33
N LYS A 466 -13.04 2.94 -4.30
CA LYS A 466 -13.83 1.77 -3.92
C LYS A 466 -13.72 0.65 -4.96
N ARG A 467 -13.60 0.96 -6.25
CA ARG A 467 -13.31 -0.05 -7.30
C ARG A 467 -11.94 -0.69 -7.11
N SER A 468 -10.92 0.11 -6.80
CA SER A 468 -9.56 -0.40 -6.50
C SER A 468 -9.56 -1.29 -5.26
N LYS A 469 -10.29 -0.90 -4.20
CA LYS A 469 -10.44 -1.72 -2.99
C LYS A 469 -11.21 -3.02 -3.24
N LEU A 470 -12.24 -3.01 -4.09
CA LEU A 470 -12.92 -4.23 -4.52
C LEU A 470 -11.98 -5.15 -5.31
N LEU A 471 -11.16 -4.58 -6.19
CA LEU A 471 -10.16 -5.34 -6.93
C LEU A 471 -9.13 -5.98 -5.98
N GLN A 472 -8.62 -5.22 -5.00
CA GLN A 472 -7.74 -5.74 -3.94
C GLN A 472 -8.42 -6.85 -3.13
N PHE A 473 -9.70 -6.68 -2.79
CA PHE A 473 -10.44 -7.69 -2.04
C PHE A 473 -10.49 -9.02 -2.77
N VAL A 474 -10.69 -9.03 -4.10
CA VAL A 474 -10.87 -10.25 -4.88
C VAL A 474 -9.56 -10.83 -5.44
N THR A 475 -8.59 -9.99 -5.78
CA THR A 475 -7.35 -10.39 -6.48
C THR A 475 -6.09 -10.26 -5.62
N GLY A 476 -6.19 -9.62 -4.45
CA GLY A 476 -5.06 -9.39 -3.55
C GLY A 476 -4.15 -8.23 -3.95
N THR A 477 -4.46 -7.49 -5.03
CA THR A 477 -3.70 -6.32 -5.48
C THR A 477 -4.61 -5.28 -6.13
N CYS A 478 -4.21 -4.01 -6.11
CA CYS A 478 -4.92 -2.93 -6.83
C CYS A 478 -4.56 -2.85 -8.32
N ARG A 479 -3.71 -3.74 -8.82
CA ARG A 479 -3.10 -3.65 -10.15
C ARG A 479 -3.86 -4.49 -11.17
N VAL A 480 -4.08 -3.91 -12.34
CA VAL A 480 -4.56 -4.63 -13.52
C VAL A 480 -3.36 -4.92 -14.44
N PRO A 481 -3.26 -6.12 -15.05
CA PRO A 481 -2.26 -6.44 -16.07
C PRO A 481 -2.29 -5.50 -17.27
N VAL A 482 -1.20 -5.50 -18.04
CA VAL A 482 -1.07 -4.63 -19.20
C VAL A 482 -2.13 -4.92 -20.27
N GLY A 483 -2.44 -6.19 -20.57
CA GLY A 483 -3.55 -6.53 -21.46
C GLY A 483 -4.94 -6.46 -20.84
N GLY A 484 -5.11 -5.83 -19.66
CA GLY A 484 -6.40 -5.69 -19.01
C GLY A 484 -6.85 -6.94 -18.25
N PHE A 485 -8.16 -7.07 -18.05
CA PHE A 485 -8.75 -8.17 -17.26
C PHE A 485 -8.66 -9.54 -17.95
N ALA A 486 -8.42 -9.57 -19.27
CA ALA A 486 -8.21 -10.79 -20.04
C ALA A 486 -6.91 -11.53 -19.67
N GLU A 487 -5.92 -10.80 -19.15
CA GLU A 487 -4.60 -11.32 -18.80
C GLU A 487 -4.41 -11.47 -17.28
N LEU A 488 -5.52 -11.50 -16.53
CA LEU A 488 -5.45 -11.77 -15.09
C LEU A 488 -4.77 -13.11 -14.81
N ILE A 489 -3.89 -13.10 -13.83
CA ILE A 489 -3.12 -14.26 -13.38
C ILE A 489 -3.55 -14.61 -11.95
N GLY A 490 -3.67 -15.89 -11.67
CA GLY A 490 -3.86 -16.48 -10.36
C GLY A 490 -2.64 -17.27 -9.92
N SER A 491 -2.76 -18.06 -8.86
CA SER A 491 -1.63 -18.85 -8.32
C SER A 491 -1.12 -19.95 -9.24
N THR A 492 -1.95 -20.41 -10.17
CA THR A 492 -1.70 -21.52 -11.11
C THR A 492 -1.55 -21.07 -12.58
N GLY A 493 -1.43 -19.77 -12.84
CA GLY A 493 -1.30 -19.20 -14.18
C GLY A 493 -2.49 -18.33 -14.60
N PRO A 494 -2.80 -18.21 -15.91
CA PRO A 494 -3.90 -17.40 -16.41
C PRO A 494 -5.25 -17.77 -15.77
N GLN A 495 -5.85 -16.82 -15.09
CA GLN A 495 -7.06 -17.02 -14.27
C GLN A 495 -7.89 -15.73 -14.25
N LEU A 496 -8.98 -15.74 -15.01
CA LEU A 496 -9.91 -14.61 -15.10
C LEU A 496 -10.63 -14.36 -13.77
N PHE A 497 -11.18 -13.14 -13.64
CA PHE A 497 -12.07 -12.78 -12.56
C PHE A 497 -13.33 -13.66 -12.57
N CYS A 498 -13.68 -14.23 -11.43
CA CYS A 498 -14.79 -15.19 -11.31
C CYS A 498 -15.79 -14.76 -10.24
N ILE A 499 -17.09 -14.78 -10.56
CA ILE A 499 -18.16 -14.66 -9.57
C ILE A 499 -18.83 -16.03 -9.41
N GLU A 500 -18.82 -16.56 -8.18
CA GLU A 500 -19.40 -17.86 -7.86
C GLU A 500 -20.56 -17.71 -6.86
N ARG A 501 -21.68 -18.41 -7.11
CA ARG A 501 -22.79 -18.47 -6.16
C ARG A 501 -22.44 -19.40 -4.99
N VAL A 502 -22.14 -18.82 -3.83
CA VAL A 502 -21.80 -19.58 -2.61
C VAL A 502 -22.53 -19.01 -1.39
N GLY A 503 -22.96 -19.88 -0.49
CA GLY A 503 -23.46 -19.49 0.83
C GLY A 503 -24.93 -19.11 0.89
N LYS A 504 -25.31 -18.49 2.02
CA LYS A 504 -26.68 -18.08 2.37
C LYS A 504 -26.83 -16.56 2.31
N GLU A 505 -28.05 -16.08 2.19
CA GLU A 505 -28.38 -14.66 2.01
C GLU A 505 -27.90 -13.74 3.15
N ASN A 506 -27.68 -14.28 4.35
CA ASN A 506 -27.16 -13.55 5.49
C ASN A 506 -25.62 -13.50 5.55
N TRP A 507 -24.95 -14.34 4.76
CA TRP A 507 -23.50 -14.39 4.72
C TRP A 507 -22.94 -13.15 4.03
N LEU A 508 -21.74 -12.77 4.46
CA LEU A 508 -20.95 -11.76 3.75
C LEU A 508 -20.28 -12.38 2.53
N PRO A 509 -20.01 -11.58 1.49
CA PRO A 509 -19.26 -12.07 0.35
C PRO A 509 -17.82 -12.37 0.79
N ARG A 510 -17.21 -13.36 0.17
CA ARG A 510 -15.84 -13.78 0.46
C ARG A 510 -15.01 -13.80 -0.81
N SER A 511 -13.70 -13.77 -0.66
CA SER A 511 -12.77 -13.80 -1.78
C SER A 511 -11.72 -14.88 -1.61
N HIS A 512 -11.31 -15.40 -2.75
CA HIS A 512 -10.15 -16.27 -2.91
C HIS A 512 -9.19 -15.63 -3.91
N THR A 513 -8.18 -14.96 -3.36
CA THR A 513 -7.29 -14.08 -4.15
C THR A 513 -6.50 -14.85 -5.20
N CYS A 514 -6.07 -16.06 -4.87
CA CYS A 514 -5.37 -16.95 -5.81
C CYS A 514 -6.17 -17.34 -7.04
N PHE A 515 -7.50 -17.34 -6.97
CA PHE A 515 -8.38 -17.72 -8.08
C PHE A 515 -9.08 -16.52 -8.70
N ASN A 516 -8.76 -15.30 -8.26
CA ASN A 516 -9.48 -14.07 -8.61
C ASN A 516 -11.00 -14.25 -8.46
N ARG A 517 -11.43 -14.97 -7.40
CA ARG A 517 -12.81 -15.41 -7.23
C ARG A 517 -13.52 -14.69 -6.09
N LEU A 518 -14.71 -14.17 -6.40
CA LEU A 518 -15.68 -13.63 -5.46
C LEU A 518 -16.80 -14.66 -5.22
N ASP A 519 -16.89 -15.15 -3.99
CA ASP A 519 -18.05 -15.88 -3.49
C ASP A 519 -19.14 -14.86 -3.20
N LEU A 520 -20.16 -14.80 -4.06
CA LEU A 520 -21.29 -13.88 -3.96
C LEU A 520 -22.55 -14.65 -3.52
N PRO A 521 -23.07 -14.39 -2.30
CA PRO A 521 -24.31 -15.00 -1.86
C PRO A 521 -25.53 -14.58 -2.69
N PRO A 522 -26.58 -15.41 -2.75
CA PRO A 522 -27.79 -15.13 -3.52
C PRO A 522 -28.71 -14.13 -2.81
N TYR A 523 -28.23 -12.90 -2.60
CA TYR A 523 -28.98 -11.82 -1.97
C TYR A 523 -30.34 -11.57 -2.62
N ARG A 524 -31.29 -11.05 -1.85
CA ARG A 524 -32.69 -10.86 -2.28
C ARG A 524 -32.97 -9.50 -2.92
N SER A 525 -32.13 -8.50 -2.65
CA SER A 525 -32.26 -7.16 -3.21
C SER A 525 -30.92 -6.51 -3.54
N TYR A 526 -30.97 -5.44 -4.33
CA TYR A 526 -29.80 -4.63 -4.67
C TYR A 526 -29.20 -3.96 -3.42
N GLU A 527 -30.05 -3.45 -2.52
CA GLU A 527 -29.65 -2.76 -1.30
C GLU A 527 -28.87 -3.69 -0.38
N GLN A 528 -29.36 -4.92 -0.20
CA GLN A 528 -28.67 -5.93 0.59
C GLN A 528 -27.29 -6.26 0.00
N LEU A 529 -27.21 -6.42 -1.33
CA LEU A 529 -25.95 -6.68 -2.02
C LEU A 529 -24.96 -5.52 -1.85
N ALA A 530 -25.42 -4.28 -2.03
CA ALA A 530 -24.61 -3.07 -1.92
C ALA A 530 -24.08 -2.88 -0.49
N GLU A 531 -24.93 -3.07 0.52
CA GLU A 531 -24.54 -3.01 1.94
C GLU A 531 -23.46 -4.06 2.25
N LYS A 532 -23.72 -5.33 1.91
CA LYS A 532 -22.81 -6.45 2.23
C LYS A 532 -21.47 -6.36 1.51
N LEU A 533 -21.47 -5.93 0.24
CA LEU A 533 -20.22 -5.69 -0.50
C LEU A 533 -19.46 -4.49 0.06
N THR A 534 -20.13 -3.39 0.40
CA THR A 534 -19.48 -2.23 1.01
C THR A 534 -18.79 -2.63 2.31
N SER A 535 -19.49 -3.35 3.20
CA SER A 535 -18.90 -3.86 4.44
C SER A 535 -17.69 -4.77 4.18
N ALA A 536 -17.77 -5.69 3.21
CA ALA A 536 -16.65 -6.60 2.92
C ALA A 536 -15.41 -5.89 2.33
N ILE A 537 -15.61 -4.82 1.56
CA ILE A 537 -14.51 -4.04 0.96
C ILE A 537 -13.85 -3.12 2.01
N GLU A 538 -14.63 -2.56 2.93
CA GLU A 538 -14.14 -1.64 3.98
C GLU A 538 -13.52 -2.37 5.18
N LEU A 539 -13.95 -3.60 5.46
CA LEU A 539 -13.38 -4.42 6.52
C LEU A 539 -12.07 -5.08 6.03
N THR A 540 -10.97 -4.70 6.67
CA THR A 540 -9.60 -5.11 6.29
C THR A 540 -9.16 -6.41 6.96
N GLU A 541 -9.64 -6.69 8.16
CA GLU A 541 -9.39 -7.93 8.87
C GLU A 541 -10.44 -8.98 8.47
N GLY A 542 -9.98 -10.10 7.92
CA GLY A 542 -10.85 -11.18 7.47
C GLY A 542 -11.71 -11.72 8.62
N PHE A 543 -12.96 -12.07 8.32
CA PHE A 543 -13.80 -12.81 9.25
C PHE A 543 -13.15 -14.17 9.54
N GLY A 544 -12.60 -14.33 10.74
CA GLY A 544 -12.71 -15.62 11.41
C GLY A 544 -14.20 -15.87 11.58
N ASN A 545 -14.70 -16.95 11.00
CA ASN A 545 -16.06 -17.40 11.26
C ASN A 545 -16.24 -17.49 12.79
N GLU A 546 -17.32 -16.89 13.30
CA GLU A 546 -18.06 -17.56 14.37
C GLU A 546 -18.51 -18.95 13.88
#